data_AF-A0A710AB83-F1
#
_entry.id   AF-A0A710AB83-F1
#
_cell.length_a   1.000
_cell.length_b   1.000
_cell.length_c   1.000
_cell.angle_alpha   90.00
_cell.angle_beta   90.00
_cell.angle_gamma   90.00
#
_symmetry.space_group_name_H-M   'P 1'
#
loop_
_entity.id
_entity.type
_entity.pdbx_description
1 polymer ?
#
loop_
_entity_poly.entity_id
_entity_poly.type
_entity_poly.pdbx_seq_one_letter_code
_entity_poly.pdbx_strand_id
1 'polypeptide(L)'
;TSEVSTRTSAQESAANVDAVADDLRERIDTASSVDQAKAIRADIESQKALLGTALFTELKNKAVKRYYQVDAQNKVEAVINSIPNPGEPEAAEMFAKAESTLGAAKRHLGDELHDKYRVPLDDMKPEYIG
;
A
#
# COMPACT_ATOMS: atom_id res chain seq x y z
N THR A 1 -34.86 32.77 15.57
CA THR A 1 -34.71 31.30 15.51
C THR A 1 -33.85 30.81 14.35
N SER A 2 -33.38 31.66 13.42
CA SER A 2 -32.64 31.24 12.23
C SER A 2 -31.16 30.86 12.43
N GLU A 3 -30.48 31.37 13.47
CA GLU A 3 -29.06 31.08 13.72
C GLU A 3 -28.78 29.67 14.24
N VAL A 4 -29.76 29.04 14.91
CA VAL A 4 -29.60 27.67 15.44
C VAL A 4 -29.69 26.65 14.31
N SER A 5 -30.62 26.81 13.37
CA SER A 5 -30.79 25.88 12.24
C SER A 5 -29.61 25.86 11.26
N THR A 6 -28.99 27.02 10.99
CA THR A 6 -27.81 27.08 10.10
C THR A 6 -26.58 26.44 10.73
N ARG A 7 -26.41 26.60 12.05
CA ARG A 7 -25.31 25.99 12.79
C ARG A 7 -25.43 24.46 12.84
N THR A 8 -26.63 23.94 13.10
CA THR A 8 -26.87 22.49 13.11
C THR A 8 -26.57 21.84 11.76
N SER A 9 -27.07 22.41 10.66
CA SER A 9 -26.90 21.82 9.31
C SER A 9 -25.45 21.83 8.82
N ALA A 10 -24.68 22.87 9.18
CA ALA A 10 -23.24 22.92 8.92
C ALA A 10 -22.45 21.89 9.75
N GLN A 11 -22.83 21.67 11.00
CA GLN A 11 -22.20 20.66 11.87
C GLN A 11 -22.48 19.23 11.40
N GLU A 12 -23.71 18.93 10.98
CA GLU A 12 -24.07 17.62 10.40
C GLU A 12 -23.31 17.35 9.08
N SER A 13 -23.17 18.38 8.24
CA SER A 13 -22.41 18.25 7.00
C SER A 13 -20.92 17.99 7.25
N ALA A 14 -20.31 18.67 8.24
CA ALA A 14 -18.93 18.44 8.62
C ALA A 14 -18.72 17.01 9.17
N ALA A 15 -19.61 16.55 10.05
CA ALA A 15 -19.55 15.19 10.60
C ALA A 15 -19.68 14.10 9.51
N ASN A 16 -20.48 14.35 8.47
CA ASN A 16 -20.60 13.46 7.32
C ASN A 16 -19.29 13.40 6.50
N VAL A 17 -18.64 14.54 6.25
CA VAL A 17 -17.34 14.59 5.56
C VAL A 17 -16.26 13.83 6.33
N ASP A 18 -16.22 13.98 7.65
CA ASP A 18 -15.24 13.26 8.50
C ASP A 18 -15.46 11.74 8.43
N ALA A 19 -16.71 11.28 8.53
CA ALA A 19 -17.04 9.86 8.43
C ALA A 19 -16.63 9.25 7.06
N VAL A 20 -16.87 9.99 5.97
CA VAL A 20 -16.45 9.58 4.62
C VAL A 20 -14.92 9.53 4.50
N ALA A 21 -14.23 10.51 5.07
CA ALA A 21 -12.77 10.54 5.04
C ALA A 21 -12.16 9.37 5.82
N ASP A 22 -12.75 9.02 6.97
CA ASP A 22 -12.29 7.90 7.80
C ASP A 22 -12.52 6.54 7.13
N ASP A 23 -13.68 6.32 6.49
CA ASP A 23 -13.92 5.12 5.66
C ASP A 23 -12.87 4.99 4.54
N LEU A 24 -12.58 6.10 3.85
CA LEU A 24 -11.57 6.10 2.79
C LEU A 24 -10.17 5.80 3.34
N ARG A 25 -9.81 6.32 4.53
CA ARG A 25 -8.53 6.00 5.18
C ARG A 25 -8.44 4.51 5.50
N GLU A 26 -9.47 3.93 6.11
CA GLU A 26 -9.52 2.51 6.45
C GLU A 26 -9.42 1.63 5.18
N ARG A 27 -10.18 1.96 4.13
CA ARG A 27 -10.11 1.25 2.86
C ARG A 27 -8.73 1.34 2.21
N ILE A 28 -8.07 2.49 2.27
CA ILE A 28 -6.67 2.62 1.81
C ILE A 28 -5.77 1.69 2.63
N ASP A 29 -5.84 1.74 3.96
CA ASP A 29 -4.93 1.00 4.83
C ASP A 29 -5.09 -0.52 4.68
N THR A 30 -6.32 -0.98 4.45
CA THR A 30 -6.67 -2.40 4.25
C THR A 30 -6.48 -2.91 2.82
N ALA A 31 -6.32 -2.02 1.82
CA ALA A 31 -6.21 -2.44 0.42
C ALA A 31 -5.02 -3.40 0.23
N SER A 32 -5.29 -4.61 -0.26
CA SER A 32 -4.30 -5.68 -0.42
C SER A 32 -4.02 -6.00 -1.88
N SER A 33 -4.66 -5.32 -2.82
CA SER A 33 -4.39 -5.45 -4.25
C SER A 33 -4.22 -4.11 -4.94
N VAL A 34 -3.47 -4.13 -6.04
CA VAL A 34 -3.26 -2.97 -6.92
C VAL A 34 -4.60 -2.44 -7.45
N ASP A 35 -5.53 -3.33 -7.80
CA ASP A 35 -6.82 -2.92 -8.34
C ASP A 35 -7.76 -2.34 -7.28
N GLN A 36 -7.71 -2.84 -6.04
CA GLN A 36 -8.38 -2.18 -4.91
C GLN A 36 -7.85 -0.77 -4.69
N ALA A 37 -6.53 -0.58 -4.67
CA ALA A 37 -5.92 0.74 -4.51
C ALA A 37 -6.31 1.71 -5.65
N LYS A 38 -6.40 1.22 -6.90
CA LYS A 38 -6.90 2.00 -8.05
C LYS A 38 -8.37 2.37 -7.89
N ALA A 39 -9.22 1.43 -7.48
CA ALA A 39 -10.65 1.67 -7.27
C ALA A 39 -10.87 2.72 -6.18
N ILE A 40 -10.18 2.61 -5.05
CA ILE A 40 -10.23 3.60 -3.97
C ILE A 40 -9.78 4.97 -4.46
N ARG A 41 -8.72 5.05 -5.27
CA ARG A 41 -8.29 6.31 -5.87
C ARG A 41 -9.37 6.93 -6.77
N ALA A 42 -10.08 6.12 -7.56
CA ALA A 42 -11.19 6.60 -8.37
C ALA A 42 -12.35 7.13 -7.50
N ASP A 43 -12.65 6.46 -6.38
CA ASP A 43 -13.68 6.89 -5.43
C ASP A 43 -13.30 8.20 -4.71
N ILE A 44 -12.02 8.43 -4.44
CA ILE A 44 -11.54 9.71 -3.89
C ILE A 44 -11.70 10.83 -4.92
N GLU A 45 -11.41 10.56 -6.19
CA GLU A 45 -11.57 11.54 -7.28
C GLU A 45 -13.05 11.92 -7.49
N SER A 46 -13.97 10.97 -7.40
CA SER A 46 -15.42 11.25 -7.53
C SER A 46 -15.97 12.09 -6.38
N GLN A 47 -15.35 12.02 -5.20
CA GLN A 47 -15.76 12.73 -3.98
C GLN A 47 -15.01 14.04 -3.74
N LYS A 48 -14.20 14.50 -4.70
CA LYS A 48 -13.35 15.71 -4.55
C LYS A 48 -14.11 16.95 -4.07
N ALA A 49 -15.32 17.18 -4.59
CA ALA A 49 -16.14 18.33 -4.22
C ALA A 49 -16.61 18.27 -2.76
N LEU A 50 -16.94 17.08 -2.26
CA LEU A 50 -17.36 16.83 -0.88
C LEU A 50 -16.19 16.96 0.10
N LEU A 51 -15.05 16.37 -0.23
CA LEU A 51 -13.87 16.32 0.63
C LEU A 51 -13.18 17.68 0.80
N GLY A 52 -13.30 18.54 -0.22
CA GLY A 52 -12.49 19.76 -0.29
C GLY A 52 -11.00 19.46 -0.52
N THR A 53 -10.24 20.52 -0.79
CA THR A 53 -8.85 20.41 -1.30
C THR A 53 -7.90 19.66 -0.35
N ALA A 54 -8.02 19.90 0.96
CA ALA A 54 -7.10 19.35 1.96
C ALA A 54 -7.25 17.82 2.07
N LEU A 55 -8.45 17.34 2.40
CA LEU A 55 -8.73 15.90 2.55
C LEU A 55 -8.53 15.16 1.23
N PHE A 56 -8.99 15.72 0.11
CA PHE A 56 -8.76 15.14 -1.21
C PHE A 56 -7.27 14.90 -1.49
N THR A 57 -6.41 15.88 -1.17
CA THR A 57 -4.97 15.78 -1.40
C THR A 57 -4.33 14.75 -0.48
N GLU A 58 -4.69 14.74 0.80
CA GLU A 58 -4.23 13.74 1.78
C GLU A 58 -4.57 12.32 1.32
N LEU A 59 -5.85 12.06 1.06
CA LEU A 59 -6.37 10.74 0.71
C LEU A 59 -5.78 10.25 -0.61
N LYS A 60 -5.68 11.11 -1.62
CA LYS A 60 -5.07 10.75 -2.90
C LYS A 60 -3.60 10.36 -2.73
N ASN A 61 -2.83 11.11 -1.94
CA ASN A 61 -1.43 10.79 -1.68
C ASN A 61 -1.27 9.48 -0.91
N LYS A 62 -2.15 9.22 0.06
CA LYS A 62 -2.21 7.94 0.80
C LYS A 62 -2.52 6.77 -0.13
N ALA A 63 -3.56 6.89 -0.97
CA ALA A 63 -3.93 5.85 -1.94
C ALA A 63 -2.80 5.54 -2.92
N VAL A 64 -2.09 6.57 -3.42
CA VAL A 64 -0.91 6.40 -4.27
C VAL A 64 0.23 5.69 -3.53
N LYS A 65 0.51 6.07 -2.27
CA LYS A 65 1.53 5.41 -1.47
C LYS A 65 1.19 3.93 -1.28
N ARG A 66 -0.07 3.61 -0.95
CA ARG A 66 -0.53 2.22 -0.77
C ARG A 66 -0.42 1.41 -2.05
N TYR A 67 -0.81 1.98 -3.19
CA TYR A 67 -0.62 1.34 -4.50
C TYR A 67 0.82 0.87 -4.69
N TYR A 68 1.80 1.76 -4.47
CA TYR A 68 3.21 1.40 -4.67
C TYR A 68 3.73 0.41 -3.63
N GLN A 69 3.24 0.46 -2.38
CA GLN A 69 3.57 -0.54 -1.37
C GLN A 69 3.09 -1.94 -1.78
N VAL A 70 1.83 -2.06 -2.22
CA VAL A 70 1.24 -3.33 -2.66
C VAL A 70 1.91 -3.84 -3.95
N ASP A 71 2.15 -2.97 -4.93
CA ASP A 71 2.85 -3.34 -6.17
C ASP A 71 4.28 -3.84 -5.89
N ALA A 72 5.02 -3.15 -5.00
CA ALA A 72 6.35 -3.58 -4.60
C ALA A 72 6.31 -4.93 -3.87
N GLN A 73 5.34 -5.13 -2.98
CA GLN A 73 5.16 -6.40 -2.27
C GLN A 73 4.87 -7.54 -3.25
N ASN A 74 3.92 -7.35 -4.18
CA ASN A 74 3.58 -8.36 -5.20
C ASN A 74 4.80 -8.76 -6.05
N LYS A 75 5.65 -7.80 -6.41
CA LYS A 75 6.88 -8.07 -7.17
C LYS A 75 7.90 -8.88 -6.37
N VAL A 76 8.10 -8.55 -5.09
CA VAL A 76 8.98 -9.30 -4.20
C VAL A 76 8.45 -10.72 -4.02
N GLU A 77 7.17 -10.88 -3.68
CA GLU A 77 6.55 -12.20 -3.52
C GLU A 77 6.63 -13.03 -4.80
N ALA A 78 6.37 -12.43 -5.97
CA ALA A 78 6.46 -13.14 -7.24
C ALA A 78 7.87 -13.66 -7.52
N VAL A 79 8.91 -12.85 -7.27
CA VAL A 79 10.30 -13.29 -7.48
C VAL A 79 10.70 -14.36 -6.46
N ILE A 80 10.35 -14.19 -5.18
CA ILE A 80 10.63 -15.17 -4.12
C ILE A 80 9.96 -16.52 -4.45
N ASN A 81 8.69 -16.51 -4.84
CA ASN A 81 7.94 -17.72 -5.21
C ASN A 81 8.46 -18.38 -6.49
N SER A 82 9.29 -17.68 -7.27
CA SER A 82 9.91 -18.20 -8.49
C SER A 82 11.33 -18.71 -8.27
N ILE A 83 11.86 -18.67 -7.04
CA ILE A 83 13.19 -19.21 -6.74
C ILE A 83 13.13 -20.75 -6.85
N PRO A 84 13.97 -21.38 -7.68
CA PRO A 84 14.10 -22.84 -7.75
C PRO A 84 14.54 -23.47 -6.43
N ASN A 85 14.49 -24.80 -6.33
CA ASN A 85 15.11 -25.48 -5.19
C ASN A 85 16.64 -25.29 -5.22
N PRO A 86 17.31 -25.32 -4.04
CA PRO A 86 18.77 -25.30 -3.98
C PRO A 86 19.41 -26.37 -4.88
N GLY A 87 20.47 -26.00 -5.59
CA GLY A 87 21.20 -26.89 -6.50
C GLY A 87 20.59 -27.07 -7.89
N GLU A 88 19.38 -26.56 -8.15
CA GLU A 88 18.81 -26.50 -9.49
C GLU A 88 19.53 -25.45 -10.36
N PRO A 89 19.48 -25.59 -11.70
CA PRO A 89 19.93 -24.53 -12.59
C PRO A 89 19.28 -23.19 -12.24
N GLU A 90 20.05 -22.12 -12.33
CA GLU A 90 19.59 -20.74 -12.08
C GLU A 90 19.16 -20.45 -10.62
N ALA A 91 19.24 -21.41 -9.69
CA ALA A 91 18.83 -21.20 -8.29
C ALA A 91 19.56 -20.02 -7.64
N ALA A 92 20.89 -19.98 -7.75
CA ALA A 92 21.72 -18.89 -7.22
C ALA A 92 21.40 -17.53 -7.88
N GLU A 93 21.14 -17.52 -9.19
CA GLU A 93 20.81 -16.30 -9.94
C GLU A 93 19.44 -15.75 -9.52
N MET A 94 18.44 -16.62 -9.45
CA MET A 94 17.08 -16.26 -9.04
C MET A 94 17.03 -15.83 -7.57
N PHE A 95 17.85 -16.44 -6.71
CA PHE A 95 18.02 -15.99 -5.33
C PHE A 95 18.61 -14.58 -5.26
N ALA A 96 19.70 -14.31 -5.97
CA ALA A 96 20.31 -12.98 -6.04
C ALA A 96 19.34 -11.92 -6.62
N LYS A 97 18.50 -12.32 -7.59
CA LYS A 97 17.43 -11.47 -8.13
C LYS A 97 16.37 -11.16 -7.08
N ALA A 98 16.02 -12.10 -6.21
CA ALA A 98 15.09 -11.86 -5.10
C ALA A 98 15.67 -10.84 -4.11
N GLU A 99 16.93 -10.99 -3.72
CA GLU A 99 17.63 -10.03 -2.84
C GLU A 99 17.67 -8.62 -3.46
N SER A 100 18.03 -8.52 -4.74
CA SER A 100 18.07 -7.26 -5.47
C SER A 100 16.69 -6.60 -5.57
N THR A 101 15.65 -7.40 -5.88
CA THR A 101 14.27 -6.91 -5.97
C THR A 101 13.77 -6.42 -4.62
N LEU A 102 14.05 -7.13 -3.53
CA LEU A 102 13.70 -6.73 -2.18
C LEU A 102 14.40 -5.43 -1.77
N GLY A 103 15.70 -5.31 -2.05
CA GLY A 103 16.47 -4.09 -1.78
C GLY A 103 15.91 -2.87 -2.51
N ALA A 104 15.53 -3.02 -3.79
CA ALA A 104 14.89 -1.96 -4.57
C ALA A 104 13.50 -1.59 -4.04
N ALA A 105 12.75 -2.57 -3.50
CA ALA A 105 11.42 -2.38 -2.95
C ALA A 105 11.43 -1.67 -1.58
N LYS A 106 12.56 -1.63 -0.86
CA LYS A 106 12.66 -1.11 0.52
C LYS A 106 11.98 0.25 0.74
N ARG A 107 12.16 1.19 -0.18
CA ARG A 107 11.54 2.53 -0.10
C ARG A 107 10.01 2.50 -0.01
N HIS A 108 9.39 1.51 -0.64
CA HIS A 108 7.93 1.37 -0.68
C HIS A 108 7.39 0.47 0.43
N LEU A 109 8.16 -0.56 0.83
CA LEU A 109 7.76 -1.49 1.88
C LEU A 109 7.88 -0.87 3.28
N GLY A 110 8.90 -0.04 3.53
CA GLY A 110 9.30 0.36 4.87
C GLY A 110 10.08 -0.75 5.58
N ASP A 111 10.67 -0.46 6.74
CA ASP A 111 11.61 -1.38 7.40
C ASP A 111 10.92 -2.67 7.88
N GLU A 112 9.76 -2.59 8.52
CA GLU A 112 9.05 -3.76 9.07
C GLU A 112 8.70 -4.79 7.98
N LEU A 113 8.06 -4.33 6.89
CA LEU A 113 7.67 -5.23 5.81
C LEU A 113 8.86 -5.69 4.98
N HIS A 114 9.90 -4.86 4.84
CA HIS A 114 11.15 -5.28 4.21
C HIS A 114 11.82 -6.41 5.01
N ASP A 115 11.92 -6.26 6.33
CA ASP A 115 12.56 -7.25 7.20
C ASP A 115 11.79 -8.58 7.23
N LYS A 116 10.45 -8.54 7.09
CA LYS A 116 9.63 -9.75 6.92
C LYS A 116 10.09 -10.64 5.76
N TYR A 117 10.56 -10.07 4.66
CA TYR A 117 11.09 -10.84 3.52
C TYR A 117 12.59 -11.09 3.63
N ARG A 118 13.33 -10.12 4.19
CA ARG A 118 14.77 -10.19 4.29
C ARG A 118 15.21 -11.33 5.21
N VAL A 119 14.60 -11.46 6.39
CA VAL A 119 15.04 -12.45 7.38
C VAL A 119 14.96 -13.89 6.84
N PRO A 120 13.84 -14.34 6.25
CA PRO A 120 13.78 -15.67 5.62
C PRO A 120 14.77 -15.86 4.48
N LEU A 121 15.01 -14.83 3.65
CA LEU A 121 16.02 -14.91 2.61
C LEU A 121 17.42 -15.08 3.22
N ASP A 122 17.80 -14.25 4.20
CA ASP A 122 19.09 -14.34 4.89
C ASP A 122 19.31 -15.75 5.49
N ASP A 123 18.27 -16.38 6.04
CA ASP A 123 18.30 -17.74 6.58
C ASP A 123 18.49 -18.83 5.51
N MET A 124 17.86 -18.69 4.34
CA MET A 124 17.96 -19.65 3.23
C MET A 124 19.24 -19.51 2.41
N LYS A 125 19.86 -18.32 2.43
CA LYS A 125 21.02 -17.96 1.59
C LYS A 125 22.17 -18.98 1.56
N PRO A 126 22.57 -19.61 2.69
CA PRO A 126 23.65 -20.60 2.68
C PRO A 126 23.38 -21.81 1.77
N GLU A 127 22.12 -22.16 1.52
CA GLU A 127 21.75 -23.28 0.66
C GLU A 127 21.87 -22.93 -0.84
N TYR A 128 21.79 -21.64 -1.18
CA TYR A 128 21.75 -21.16 -2.57
C TYR A 128 23.08 -20.68 -3.12
N ILE A 129 24.01 -20.28 -2.24
CA ILE A 129 25.31 -19.67 -2.61
C ILE A 129 26.49 -20.47 -2.01
N GLY A 130 26.20 -21.66 -1.45
CA GLY A 130 27.18 -22.57 -0.86
C GLY A 130 28.00 -23.37 -1.86
#